data_AF-A0AAN7W632-F1
#
_entry.id   AF-A0AAN7W632-F1
#
_cell.length_a   1.000
_cell.length_b   1.000
_cell.length_c   1.000
_cell.angle_alpha   90.00
_cell.angle_beta   90.00
_cell.angle_gamma   90.00
#
_symmetry.space_group_name_H-M   'P 1'
#
loop_
_entity.id
_entity.type
_entity.pdbx_description
1 polymer ?
#
loop_
_entity_poly.entity_id
_entity_poly.type
_entity_poly.pdbx_seq_one_letter_code
_entity_poly.pdbx_strand_id
1 'polypeptide(L)'
;MLSLFQIIKPSNSPIYIQIRTATKRAAGSRTSMKDSAGRRLGPKKYDGQRVKVGEIIMRQRGTKIYPGEYVGIGKDHTLFALEPGFVRYYLDPFHPRKKFVGVSLREDIKLPRPHFDPRVRRFGHILLDNKKAALKEENSLSRKQYLVKDSIMKKYNERIEDRLKLLNNFKSSLKDIISVENVDTNIAANYLVRLRMLLRNGFLLKDAQFYSQQYLKSEVDLQGKREQWSLEKVSTYKHKINSTCKYLDNNVSFDNKFKLINFISLEEKEKLKKELHHNLTEEPVATAKKIKDSTINPSSFLSLREENKLKRKINSILQSEKNAKV
;
A
#
# COMPACT_ATOMS: atom_id res chain seq x y z
N MET A 1 -34.93 -22.31 128.07
CA MET A 1 -33.86 -21.67 128.87
C MET A 1 -32.86 -21.02 127.92
N LEU A 2 -32.77 -19.70 128.01
CA LEU A 2 -31.65 -18.79 127.74
C LEU A 2 -30.59 -19.08 126.64
N SER A 3 -30.44 -18.05 125.80
CA SER A 3 -29.19 -17.54 125.21
C SER A 3 -28.62 -18.31 124.01
N LEU A 4 -27.99 -17.70 123.01
CA LEU A 4 -27.16 -16.50 122.99
C LEU A 4 -27.24 -15.91 121.57
N PHE A 5 -27.46 -14.59 121.46
CA PHE A 5 -27.23 -13.85 120.23
C PHE A 5 -25.73 -13.91 119.90
N GLN A 6 -25.37 -14.34 118.70
CA GLN A 6 -23.98 -14.29 118.22
C GLN A 6 -23.89 -13.38 117.00
N ILE A 7 -23.23 -12.24 117.21
CA ILE A 7 -22.88 -11.24 116.20
C ILE A 7 -21.91 -11.90 115.21
N ILE A 8 -22.34 -12.08 113.96
CA ILE A 8 -21.46 -12.56 112.88
C ILE A 8 -20.60 -11.37 112.43
N LYS A 9 -19.31 -11.40 112.79
CA LYS A 9 -18.29 -10.49 112.23
C LYS A 9 -18.05 -10.82 110.76
N PRO A 10 -17.85 -9.82 109.88
CA PRO A 10 -17.53 -10.06 108.48
C PRO A 10 -16.18 -10.79 108.39
N SER A 11 -16.17 -11.94 107.71
CA SER A 11 -14.94 -12.68 107.44
C SER A 11 -14.12 -11.93 106.40
N ASN A 12 -13.01 -11.32 106.82
CA ASN A 12 -11.93 -10.92 105.93
C ASN A 12 -11.27 -12.20 105.38
N SER A 13 -11.85 -12.77 104.33
CA SER A 13 -11.16 -13.78 103.54
C SER A 13 -10.02 -13.07 102.79
N PRO A 14 -8.75 -13.41 103.00
CA PRO A 14 -7.68 -12.89 102.16
C PRO A 14 -7.99 -13.35 100.73
N ILE A 15 -8.25 -12.40 99.84
CA ILE A 15 -8.36 -12.69 98.41
C ILE A 15 -6.96 -13.11 97.97
N TYR A 16 -6.70 -14.42 98.01
CA TYR A 16 -5.55 -15.01 97.35
C TYR A 16 -5.74 -14.78 95.85
N ILE A 17 -5.12 -13.73 95.33
CA ILE A 17 -4.98 -13.55 93.89
C ILE A 17 -4.09 -14.70 93.43
N GLN A 18 -4.70 -15.80 92.98
CA GLN A 18 -3.98 -16.83 92.26
C GLN A 18 -3.47 -16.20 90.96
N ILE A 19 -2.21 -15.76 90.96
CA ILE A 19 -1.49 -15.48 89.72
C ILE A 19 -1.30 -16.84 89.04
N ARG A 20 -2.26 -17.22 88.21
CA ARG A 20 -2.09 -18.36 87.30
C ARG A 20 -1.10 -17.94 86.23
N THR A 21 0.17 -18.27 86.44
CA THR A 21 1.13 -18.33 85.34
C THR A 21 0.69 -19.47 84.44
N ALA A 22 0.13 -19.15 83.27
CA ALA A 22 -0.07 -20.15 82.24
C ALA A 22 1.32 -20.69 81.82
N THR A 23 1.62 -21.95 82.15
CA THR A 23 2.91 -22.60 81.87
C THR A 23 3.10 -23.03 80.42
N LYS A 24 2.30 -22.53 79.47
CA LYS A 24 2.66 -22.35 78.05
C LYS A 24 1.82 -21.22 77.44
N ARG A 25 2.47 -20.12 77.04
CA ARG A 25 1.84 -19.07 76.19
C ARG A 25 1.96 -19.36 74.69
N ALA A 26 2.53 -20.51 74.30
CA ALA A 26 2.72 -20.87 72.91
C ALA A 26 2.61 -22.40 72.73
N ALA A 27 1.40 -22.87 72.44
CA ALA A 27 1.19 -24.17 71.82
C ALA A 27 -0.01 -24.05 70.89
N GLY A 28 0.20 -23.52 69.67
CA GLY A 28 -0.83 -23.56 68.63
C GLY A 28 -0.93 -22.41 67.63
N SER A 29 0.13 -21.65 67.32
CA SER A 29 0.16 -20.81 66.10
C SER A 29 1.12 -21.35 65.04
N ARG A 30 1.47 -22.64 65.11
CA ARG A 30 2.42 -23.29 64.20
C ARG A 30 1.83 -24.52 63.50
N THR A 31 0.58 -24.46 63.09
CA THR A 31 0.02 -25.33 62.05
C THR A 31 -0.16 -24.49 60.78
N SER A 32 0.74 -24.68 59.80
CA SER A 32 0.62 -24.02 58.49
C SER A 32 -0.42 -24.74 57.62
N MET A 33 -1.69 -24.63 58.00
CA MET A 33 -2.84 -25.17 57.25
C MET A 33 -3.29 -24.19 56.15
N LYS A 34 -2.35 -23.57 55.44
CA LYS A 34 -2.63 -22.65 54.32
C LYS A 34 -2.23 -23.32 53.02
N ASP A 35 -3.21 -23.80 52.27
CA ASP A 35 -3.01 -24.25 50.88
C ASP A 35 -3.93 -23.46 49.93
N SER A 36 -3.48 -23.29 48.70
CA SER A 36 -4.25 -22.62 47.66
C SER A 36 -5.06 -23.63 46.85
N ALA A 37 -6.27 -23.26 46.45
CA ALA A 37 -7.09 -24.13 45.60
C ALA A 37 -6.37 -24.46 44.27
N GLY A 38 -6.54 -25.69 43.81
CA GLY A 38 -6.00 -26.15 42.52
C GLY A 38 -6.44 -25.27 41.35
N ARG A 39 -5.48 -24.87 40.51
CA ARG A 39 -5.71 -23.90 39.41
C ARG A 39 -6.32 -24.50 38.15
N ARG A 40 -6.70 -25.78 38.16
CA ARG A 40 -7.34 -26.51 37.05
C ARG A 40 -6.56 -26.40 35.73
N LEU A 41 -5.22 -26.36 35.81
CA LEU A 41 -4.31 -26.39 34.67
C LEU A 41 -4.38 -27.74 33.95
N GLY A 42 -3.73 -27.85 32.79
CA GLY A 42 -3.69 -29.06 31.98
C GLY A 42 -4.46 -28.93 30.65
N PRO A 43 -4.45 -30.01 29.85
CA PRO A 43 -5.11 -30.05 28.55
C PRO A 43 -6.62 -29.95 28.73
N LYS A 44 -7.25 -29.27 27.79
CA LYS A 44 -8.71 -29.09 27.66
C LYS A 44 -9.23 -29.73 26.39
N LYS A 45 -8.37 -29.88 25.38
CA LYS A 45 -8.60 -30.66 24.17
C LYS A 45 -7.45 -31.64 23.99
N TYR A 46 -7.79 -32.83 23.55
CA TYR A 46 -6.84 -33.92 23.34
C TYR A 46 -6.53 -34.09 21.85
N ASP A 47 -5.53 -34.93 21.53
CA ASP A 47 -5.16 -35.23 20.15
C ASP A 47 -6.35 -35.76 19.34
N GLY A 48 -6.47 -35.34 18.09
CA GLY A 48 -7.56 -35.70 17.18
C GLY A 48 -8.90 -35.03 17.49
N GLN A 49 -9.04 -34.26 18.58
CA GLN A 49 -10.31 -33.64 18.89
C GLN A 49 -10.61 -32.44 18.00
N ARG A 50 -11.87 -32.34 17.56
CA ARG A 50 -12.36 -31.19 16.80
C ARG A 50 -12.45 -29.94 17.68
N VAL A 51 -11.99 -28.82 17.14
CA VAL A 51 -12.01 -27.51 17.78
C VAL A 51 -12.62 -26.45 16.88
N LYS A 52 -13.22 -25.43 17.53
CA LYS A 52 -13.68 -24.19 16.89
C LYS A 52 -12.72 -23.05 17.20
N VAL A 53 -12.81 -21.96 16.45
CA VAL A 53 -12.02 -20.74 16.68
C VAL A 53 -12.24 -20.24 18.11
N GLY A 54 -11.15 -19.96 18.81
CA GLY A 54 -11.15 -19.46 20.19
C GLY A 54 -11.27 -20.54 21.28
N GLU A 55 -11.49 -21.81 20.93
CA GLU A 55 -11.54 -22.87 21.94
C GLU A 55 -10.17 -23.08 22.61
N ILE A 56 -10.18 -23.21 23.94
CA ILE A 56 -8.98 -23.44 24.73
C ILE A 56 -8.54 -24.89 24.57
N ILE A 57 -7.27 -25.08 24.21
CA ILE A 57 -6.62 -26.39 24.04
C ILE A 57 -5.84 -26.77 25.29
N MET A 58 -5.12 -25.83 25.90
CA MET A 58 -4.25 -26.09 27.05
C MET A 58 -4.21 -24.89 28.00
N ARG A 59 -4.41 -25.12 29.31
CA ARG A 59 -4.10 -24.12 30.35
C ARG A 59 -2.81 -24.49 31.06
N GLN A 60 -1.86 -23.58 31.16
CA GLN A 60 -0.54 -23.88 31.70
C GLN A 60 0.04 -22.69 32.48
N ARG A 61 1.15 -22.95 33.18
CA ARG A 61 2.01 -21.93 33.78
C ARG A 61 3.36 -22.06 33.09
N GLY A 62 3.78 -21.00 32.41
CA GLY A 62 4.86 -21.06 31.42
C GLY A 62 4.48 -21.90 30.20
N THR A 63 5.38 -21.96 29.22
CA THR A 63 5.19 -22.70 27.96
C THR A 63 5.75 -24.11 28.04
N LYS A 64 5.02 -25.00 28.73
CA LYS A 64 5.33 -26.45 28.70
C LYS A 64 5.08 -27.03 27.31
N ILE A 65 4.03 -26.53 26.66
CA ILE A 65 3.70 -26.79 25.27
C ILE A 65 3.67 -25.43 24.55
N TYR A 66 4.27 -25.38 23.37
CA TYR A 66 4.37 -24.20 22.53
C TYR A 66 3.22 -24.18 21.49
N PRO A 67 2.79 -22.99 21.06
CA PRO A 67 1.83 -22.86 19.97
C PRO A 67 2.48 -23.33 18.66
N GLY A 68 1.84 -24.30 18.01
CA GLY A 68 2.18 -24.79 16.67
C GLY A 68 1.31 -24.15 15.61
N GLU A 69 1.07 -24.87 14.51
CA GLU A 69 0.22 -24.38 13.41
C GLU A 69 -1.21 -24.07 13.88
N TYR A 70 -1.77 -22.93 13.45
CA TYR A 70 -3.16 -22.52 13.73
C TYR A 70 -3.54 -22.44 15.22
N VAL A 71 -2.55 -22.22 16.09
CA VAL A 71 -2.75 -22.06 17.54
C VAL A 71 -2.18 -20.73 18.02
N GLY A 72 -2.96 -20.00 18.82
CA GLY A 72 -2.56 -18.78 19.50
C GLY A 72 -2.16 -19.04 20.95
N ILE A 73 -1.44 -18.08 21.53
CA ILE A 73 -1.05 -18.11 22.95
C ILE A 73 -1.57 -16.85 23.66
N GLY A 74 -2.27 -17.04 24.77
CA GLY A 74 -2.78 -15.96 25.61
C GLY A 74 -1.73 -15.42 26.59
N LYS A 75 -2.08 -14.35 27.31
CA LYS A 75 -1.20 -13.71 28.31
C LYS A 75 -0.73 -14.68 29.40
N ASP A 76 -1.59 -15.61 29.81
CA ASP A 76 -1.27 -16.61 30.82
C ASP A 76 -0.68 -17.90 30.24
N HIS A 77 -0.19 -17.84 28.99
CA HIS A 77 0.31 -18.95 28.19
C HIS A 77 -0.74 -20.03 27.86
N THR A 78 -2.04 -19.72 28.01
CA THR A 78 -3.14 -20.58 27.54
C THR A 78 -3.09 -20.70 26.03
N LEU A 79 -3.16 -21.92 25.50
CA LEU A 79 -3.18 -22.19 24.07
C LEU A 79 -4.62 -22.30 23.58
N PHE A 80 -4.94 -21.66 22.46
CA PHE A 80 -6.28 -21.65 21.88
C PHE A 80 -6.24 -21.76 20.36
N ALA A 81 -7.29 -22.32 19.76
CA ALA A 81 -7.38 -22.51 18.31
C ALA A 81 -7.63 -21.18 17.57
N LEU A 82 -6.86 -20.90 16.52
CA LEU A 82 -7.09 -19.75 15.62
C LEU A 82 -8.03 -20.09 14.47
N GLU A 83 -8.03 -21.36 14.06
CA GLU A 83 -8.89 -21.89 13.00
C GLU A 83 -9.63 -23.14 13.51
N PRO A 84 -10.81 -23.47 12.95
CA PRO A 84 -11.45 -24.73 13.27
C PRO A 84 -10.73 -25.88 12.56
N GLY A 85 -10.65 -27.02 13.23
CA GLY A 85 -9.91 -28.18 12.74
C GLY A 85 -9.77 -29.22 13.83
N PHE A 86 -8.67 -29.98 13.80
CA PHE A 86 -8.38 -31.08 14.71
C PHE A 86 -7.05 -30.84 15.43
N VAL A 87 -7.06 -30.96 16.75
CA VAL A 87 -5.87 -30.74 17.59
C VAL A 87 -4.83 -31.84 17.33
N ARG A 88 -3.58 -31.44 17.13
CA ARG A 88 -2.44 -32.36 16.98
C ARG A 88 -1.29 -31.96 17.90
N TYR A 89 -0.82 -32.88 18.72
CA TYR A 89 0.40 -32.72 19.51
C TYR A 89 1.59 -33.32 18.75
N TYR A 90 2.69 -32.57 18.64
CA TYR A 90 3.84 -33.00 17.84
C TYR A 90 5.16 -32.41 18.32
N LEU A 91 6.26 -32.97 17.79
CA LEU A 91 7.60 -32.44 17.92
C LEU A 91 8.01 -31.88 16.56
N ASP A 92 8.58 -30.69 16.56
CA ASP A 92 9.04 -30.02 15.34
C ASP A 92 10.56 -30.17 15.22
N PRO A 93 11.11 -30.72 14.11
CA PRO A 93 12.55 -30.85 13.90
C PRO A 93 13.32 -29.53 14.03
N PHE A 94 12.71 -28.39 13.66
CA PHE A 94 13.33 -27.08 13.83
C PHE A 94 13.53 -26.68 15.30
N HIS A 95 12.80 -27.33 16.22
CA HIS A 95 12.75 -26.99 17.64
C HIS A 95 12.85 -28.25 18.52
N PRO A 96 14.02 -28.91 18.56
CA PRO A 96 14.16 -30.30 19.03
C PRO A 96 13.79 -30.55 20.50
N ARG A 97 13.86 -29.52 21.36
CA ARG A 97 13.56 -29.62 22.81
C ARG A 97 12.19 -29.08 23.20
N LYS A 98 11.36 -28.69 22.22
CA LYS A 98 10.06 -28.06 22.47
C LYS A 98 8.94 -28.97 21.98
N LYS A 99 7.88 -29.07 22.79
CA LYS A 99 6.64 -29.77 22.46
C LYS A 99 5.65 -28.77 21.89
N PHE A 100 4.97 -29.12 20.81
CA PHE A 100 4.00 -28.25 20.16
C PHE A 100 2.60 -28.83 20.21
N VAL A 101 1.63 -27.94 20.13
CA VAL A 101 0.26 -28.30 19.76
C VAL A 101 -0.20 -27.39 18.64
N GLY A 102 -0.69 -27.99 17.58
CA GLY A 102 -1.27 -27.29 16.44
C GLY A 102 -2.71 -27.74 16.19
N VAL A 103 -3.36 -27.08 15.24
CA VAL A 103 -4.66 -27.46 14.71
C VAL A 103 -4.49 -27.77 13.24
N SER A 104 -4.71 -29.02 12.87
CA SER A 104 -4.79 -29.45 11.48
C SER A 104 -6.15 -29.06 10.90
N LEU A 105 -6.18 -28.44 9.70
CA LEU A 105 -7.44 -27.97 9.09
C LEU A 105 -8.37 -29.11 8.65
N ARG A 106 -7.78 -30.28 8.42
CA ARG A 106 -8.47 -31.52 8.09
C ARG A 106 -7.88 -32.63 8.94
N GLU A 107 -8.65 -33.69 9.14
CA GLU A 107 -8.29 -34.79 10.03
C GLU A 107 -7.11 -35.63 9.49
N ASP A 108 -7.01 -35.76 8.15
CA ASP A 108 -5.98 -36.51 7.44
C ASP A 108 -4.57 -35.89 7.59
N ILE A 109 -4.51 -34.57 7.78
CA ILE A 109 -3.25 -33.83 7.84
C ILE A 109 -2.55 -34.11 9.17
N LYS A 110 -1.35 -34.67 9.08
CA LYS A 110 -0.45 -34.84 10.22
C LYS A 110 0.38 -33.57 10.44
N LEU A 111 0.69 -33.30 11.70
CA LEU A 111 1.63 -32.26 12.11
C LEU A 111 2.86 -32.91 12.76
N PRO A 112 4.10 -32.43 12.49
CA PRO A 112 4.44 -31.28 11.63
C PRO A 112 4.26 -31.60 10.14
N ARG A 113 3.89 -30.59 9.35
CA ARG A 113 3.83 -30.74 7.88
C ARG A 113 5.24 -30.68 7.27
N PRO A 114 5.46 -31.25 6.08
CA PRO A 114 6.70 -31.05 5.34
C PRO A 114 6.97 -29.56 5.12
N HIS A 115 8.22 -29.14 5.33
CA HIS A 115 8.58 -27.72 5.37
C HIS A 115 8.36 -27.00 4.03
N PHE A 116 8.68 -27.66 2.92
CA PHE A 116 8.61 -27.09 1.58
C PHE A 116 7.23 -27.23 0.92
N ASP A 117 6.33 -27.99 1.53
CA ASP A 117 4.97 -28.12 1.03
C ASP A 117 4.19 -26.81 1.21
N PRO A 118 3.30 -26.48 0.26
CA PRO A 118 2.48 -25.28 0.37
C PRO A 118 1.67 -25.30 1.66
N ARG A 119 1.54 -24.13 2.30
CA ARG A 119 0.72 -23.98 3.49
C ARG A 119 -0.76 -24.18 3.14
N VAL A 120 -1.38 -25.21 3.72
CA VAL A 120 -2.83 -25.42 3.63
C VAL A 120 -3.52 -24.30 4.39
N ARG A 121 -4.30 -23.43 3.74
CA ARG A 121 -4.98 -22.29 4.39
C ARG A 121 -6.49 -22.40 4.24
N ARG A 122 -7.24 -21.93 5.23
CA ARG A 122 -8.70 -21.81 5.14
C ARG A 122 -9.10 -20.43 4.64
N PHE A 123 -9.91 -20.37 3.58
CA PHE A 123 -10.44 -19.10 3.08
C PHE A 123 -11.45 -18.47 4.06
N GLY A 124 -12.36 -19.28 4.62
CA GLY A 124 -13.23 -18.88 5.74
C GLY A 124 -14.38 -17.93 5.38
N HIS A 125 -14.56 -17.56 4.12
CA HIS A 125 -15.64 -16.71 3.63
C HIS A 125 -16.53 -17.45 2.62
N ILE A 126 -17.76 -16.96 2.46
CA ILE A 126 -18.77 -17.50 1.54
C ILE A 126 -19.22 -16.35 0.64
N LEU A 127 -19.54 -16.64 -0.62
CA LEU A 127 -20.11 -15.67 -1.54
C LEU A 127 -21.53 -15.29 -1.12
N LEU A 128 -21.89 -14.01 -1.26
CA LEU A 128 -23.22 -13.53 -0.93
C LEU A 128 -24.16 -13.72 -2.14
N ASP A 129 -24.90 -14.82 -2.16
CA ASP A 129 -25.87 -15.10 -3.23
C ASP A 129 -27.04 -14.10 -3.25
N ASN A 130 -27.40 -13.59 -2.08
CA ASN A 130 -28.44 -12.56 -1.96
C ASN A 130 -27.92 -11.22 -2.48
N LYS A 131 -28.45 -10.79 -3.63
CA LYS A 131 -28.12 -9.52 -4.28
C LYS A 131 -28.23 -8.30 -3.35
N LYS A 132 -29.23 -8.25 -2.46
CA LYS A 132 -29.40 -7.14 -1.51
C LYS A 132 -28.28 -7.11 -0.47
N ALA A 133 -27.86 -8.28 0.02
CA ALA A 133 -26.74 -8.39 0.95
C ALA A 133 -25.43 -8.02 0.24
N ALA A 134 -25.22 -8.51 -0.98
CA ALA A 134 -24.06 -8.16 -1.80
C ALA A 134 -23.97 -6.65 -2.06
N LEU A 135 -25.08 -6.00 -2.43
CA LEU A 135 -25.13 -4.55 -2.63
C LEU A 135 -24.81 -3.77 -1.34
N LYS A 136 -25.27 -4.27 -0.19
CA LYS A 136 -24.94 -3.64 1.11
C LYS A 136 -23.45 -3.74 1.40
N GLU A 137 -22.84 -4.89 1.12
CA GLU A 137 -21.40 -5.12 1.29
C GLU A 137 -20.58 -4.24 0.33
N GLU A 138 -20.96 -4.16 -0.95
CA GLU A 138 -20.32 -3.30 -1.96
C GLU A 138 -20.36 -1.82 -1.57
N ASN A 139 -21.47 -1.36 -1.01
CA ASN A 139 -21.63 0.02 -0.53
C ASN A 139 -20.89 0.29 0.78
N SER A 140 -20.42 -0.73 1.49
CA SER A 140 -19.72 -0.56 2.75
C SER A 140 -18.31 -0.03 2.50
N LEU A 141 -17.94 1.05 3.18
CA LEU A 141 -16.62 1.68 3.09
C LEU A 141 -16.04 1.81 4.49
N SER A 142 -14.72 1.70 4.62
CA SER A 142 -14.06 2.06 5.88
C SER A 142 -14.28 3.55 6.17
N ARG A 143 -14.31 3.92 7.46
CA ARG A 143 -14.46 5.34 7.88
C ARG A 143 -13.44 6.26 7.18
N LYS A 144 -12.19 5.81 7.03
CA LYS A 144 -11.12 6.57 6.36
C LYS A 144 -11.44 6.80 4.88
N GLN A 145 -11.89 5.76 4.17
CA GLN A 145 -12.28 5.88 2.76
C GLN A 145 -13.47 6.81 2.59
N TYR A 146 -14.49 6.67 3.44
CA TYR A 146 -15.68 7.52 3.39
C TYR A 146 -15.34 9.00 3.54
N LEU A 147 -14.55 9.37 4.56
CA LEU A 147 -14.17 10.77 4.82
C LEU A 147 -13.34 11.40 3.68
N VAL A 148 -12.54 10.61 2.98
CA VAL A 148 -11.61 11.11 1.94
C VAL A 148 -12.23 11.03 0.53
N LYS A 149 -13.32 10.25 0.35
CA LYS A 149 -13.95 9.95 -0.94
C LYS A 149 -14.20 11.21 -1.78
N ASP A 150 -14.90 12.19 -1.22
CA ASP A 150 -15.32 13.39 -1.97
C ASP A 150 -14.12 14.23 -2.42
N SER A 151 -13.09 14.32 -1.57
CA SER A 151 -11.84 15.02 -1.91
C SER A 151 -11.08 14.33 -3.04
N ILE A 152 -11.07 13.00 -3.09
CA ILE A 152 -10.45 12.23 -4.17
C ILE A 152 -11.26 12.40 -5.46
N MET A 153 -12.59 12.32 -5.38
CA MET A 153 -13.46 12.50 -6.53
C MET A 153 -13.33 13.89 -7.15
N LYS A 154 -13.23 14.94 -6.32
CA LYS A 154 -12.96 16.30 -6.79
C LYS A 154 -11.63 16.38 -7.56
N LYS A 155 -10.54 15.87 -6.97
CA LYS A 155 -9.22 15.82 -7.65
C LYS A 155 -9.23 14.98 -8.91
N TYR A 156 -10.03 13.92 -8.95
CA TYR A 156 -10.20 13.08 -10.13
C TYR A 156 -10.90 13.86 -11.26
N ASN A 157 -11.97 14.58 -10.95
CA ASN A 157 -12.68 15.41 -11.91
C ASN A 157 -11.81 16.55 -12.45
N GLU A 158 -11.06 17.24 -11.57
CA GLU A 158 -10.08 18.26 -11.98
C GLU A 158 -9.06 17.70 -12.99
N ARG A 159 -8.53 16.49 -12.75
CA ARG A 159 -7.61 15.82 -13.70
C ARG A 159 -8.27 15.48 -15.04
N ILE A 160 -9.55 15.12 -15.03
CA ILE A 160 -10.31 14.88 -16.26
C ILE A 160 -10.46 16.19 -17.04
N GLU A 161 -10.86 17.27 -16.39
CA GLU A 161 -11.00 18.58 -17.01
C GLU A 161 -9.68 19.06 -17.63
N ASP A 162 -8.58 18.94 -16.90
CA ASP A 162 -7.24 19.27 -17.41
C ASP A 162 -6.84 18.42 -18.61
N ARG A 163 -7.20 17.12 -18.60
CA ARG A 163 -6.96 16.22 -19.73
C ARG A 163 -7.82 16.62 -20.94
N LEU A 164 -9.06 17.02 -20.75
CA LEU A 164 -9.94 17.50 -21.82
C LEU A 164 -9.43 18.81 -22.42
N LYS A 165 -8.98 19.76 -21.59
CA LYS A 165 -8.32 20.99 -22.06
C LYS A 165 -7.08 20.67 -22.89
N LEU A 166 -6.23 19.76 -22.41
CA LEU A 166 -5.04 19.32 -23.15
C LEU A 166 -5.39 18.66 -24.50
N LEU A 167 -6.42 17.82 -24.51
CA LEU A 167 -6.90 17.14 -25.72
C LEU A 167 -7.41 18.16 -26.74
N ASN A 168 -8.18 19.15 -26.31
CA ASN A 168 -8.67 20.23 -27.16
C ASN A 168 -7.52 21.09 -27.71
N ASN A 169 -6.52 21.41 -26.88
CA ASN A 169 -5.33 22.13 -27.32
C ASN A 169 -4.55 21.36 -28.39
N PHE A 170 -4.42 20.03 -28.26
CA PHE A 170 -3.78 19.23 -29.30
C PHE A 170 -4.62 19.12 -30.56
N LYS A 171 -5.94 19.04 -30.44
CA LYS A 171 -6.83 19.10 -31.61
C LYS A 171 -6.70 20.41 -32.38
N SER A 172 -6.59 21.55 -31.69
CA SER A 172 -6.38 22.84 -32.35
C SER A 172 -5.00 22.90 -32.99
N SER A 173 -3.92 22.58 -32.25
CA SER A 173 -2.56 22.63 -32.78
C SER A 173 -2.33 21.65 -33.95
N LEU A 174 -3.02 20.50 -33.97
CA LEU A 174 -2.93 19.55 -35.08
C LEU A 174 -3.55 20.11 -36.37
N LYS A 175 -4.60 20.93 -36.28
CA LYS A 175 -5.20 21.57 -37.47
C LYS A 175 -4.24 22.56 -38.12
N ASP A 176 -3.39 23.21 -37.32
CA ASP A 176 -2.41 24.17 -37.81
C ASP A 176 -1.20 23.48 -38.45
N ILE A 177 -0.80 22.30 -37.95
CA ILE A 177 0.42 21.59 -38.36
C ILE A 177 0.18 20.60 -39.52
N ILE A 178 -0.99 19.95 -39.55
CA ILE A 178 -1.30 18.85 -40.48
C ILE A 178 -2.55 19.16 -41.30
N SER A 179 -2.50 18.86 -42.60
CA SER A 179 -3.69 18.80 -43.47
C SER A 179 -4.64 17.70 -42.99
N VAL A 180 -5.85 18.09 -42.58
CA VAL A 180 -6.81 17.30 -41.78
C VAL A 180 -7.30 16.01 -42.46
N GLU A 181 -7.16 15.88 -43.78
CA GLU A 181 -7.85 14.84 -44.58
C GLU A 181 -7.42 13.39 -44.27
N ASN A 182 -6.24 13.17 -43.70
CA ASN A 182 -5.67 11.82 -43.58
C ASN A 182 -5.71 11.18 -42.18
N VAL A 183 -6.10 11.92 -41.13
CA VAL A 183 -5.91 11.47 -39.74
C VAL A 183 -7.15 11.68 -38.87
N ASP A 184 -7.56 10.61 -38.17
CA ASP A 184 -8.55 10.70 -37.10
C ASP A 184 -8.03 11.59 -35.95
N THR A 185 -8.52 12.82 -35.88
CA THR A 185 -8.12 13.81 -34.88
C THR A 185 -8.29 13.33 -33.44
N ASN A 186 -9.31 12.50 -33.16
CA ASN A 186 -9.55 11.93 -31.84
C ASN A 186 -8.48 10.92 -31.43
N ILE A 187 -8.14 9.98 -32.33
CA ILE A 187 -7.09 8.96 -32.07
C ILE A 187 -5.75 9.67 -31.92
N ALA A 188 -5.46 10.63 -32.79
CA ALA A 188 -4.24 11.43 -32.77
C ALA A 188 -4.08 12.20 -31.45
N ALA A 189 -5.11 12.94 -31.04
CA ALA A 189 -5.05 13.70 -29.79
C ALA A 189 -4.86 12.78 -28.57
N ASN A 190 -5.58 11.64 -28.51
CA ASN A 190 -5.42 10.67 -27.43
C ASN A 190 -4.00 10.06 -27.39
N TYR A 191 -3.44 9.74 -28.55
CA TYR A 191 -2.06 9.28 -28.68
C TYR A 191 -1.08 10.32 -28.15
N LEU A 192 -1.20 11.58 -28.57
CA LEU A 192 -0.31 12.68 -28.15
C LEU A 192 -0.41 13.01 -26.65
N VAL A 193 -1.61 12.99 -26.08
CA VAL A 193 -1.80 13.13 -24.62
C VAL A 193 -1.02 12.07 -23.87
N ARG A 194 -1.07 10.82 -24.35
CA ARG A 194 -0.38 9.70 -23.71
C ARG A 194 1.13 9.76 -23.93
N LEU A 195 1.57 10.08 -25.13
CA LEU A 195 2.98 10.27 -25.47
C LEU A 195 3.61 11.35 -24.59
N ARG A 196 2.94 12.52 -24.47
CA ARG A 196 3.36 13.59 -23.57
C ARG A 196 3.46 13.13 -22.12
N MET A 197 2.48 12.36 -21.63
CA MET A 197 2.49 11.86 -20.26
C MET A 197 3.70 10.96 -20.00
N LEU A 198 4.02 10.06 -20.93
CA LEU A 198 5.19 9.18 -20.81
C LEU A 198 6.50 9.94 -20.88
N LEU A 199 6.63 10.90 -21.80
CA LEU A 199 7.82 11.75 -21.87
C LEU A 199 8.01 12.55 -20.57
N ARG A 200 6.92 13.09 -20.00
CA ARG A 200 6.95 13.77 -18.70
C ARG A 200 7.37 12.85 -17.55
N ASN A 201 7.05 11.55 -17.64
CA ASN A 201 7.43 10.55 -16.66
C ASN A 201 8.88 10.03 -16.84
N GLY A 202 9.61 10.50 -17.85
CA GLY A 202 11.02 10.17 -18.08
C GLY A 202 11.27 8.99 -19.02
N PHE A 203 10.26 8.56 -19.79
CA PHE A 203 10.47 7.55 -20.84
C PHE A 203 11.25 8.13 -22.02
N LEU A 204 12.06 7.29 -22.67
CA LEU A 204 12.71 7.64 -23.93
C LEU A 204 11.65 7.79 -25.04
N LEU A 205 11.91 8.62 -26.05
CA LEU A 205 10.91 8.94 -27.08
C LEU A 205 10.37 7.70 -27.80
N LYS A 206 11.26 6.82 -28.27
CA LYS A 206 10.87 5.58 -28.97
C LYS A 206 10.01 4.67 -28.11
N ASP A 207 10.37 4.52 -26.84
CA ASP A 207 9.60 3.72 -25.89
C ASP A 207 8.23 4.35 -25.60
N ALA A 208 8.20 5.67 -25.42
CA ALA A 208 6.98 6.42 -25.18
C ALA A 208 6.00 6.32 -26.37
N GLN A 209 6.51 6.36 -27.61
CA GLN A 209 5.72 6.14 -28.83
C GLN A 209 5.14 4.72 -28.84
N PHE A 210 6.00 3.72 -28.66
CA PHE A 210 5.60 2.31 -28.62
C PHE A 210 4.52 2.04 -27.57
N TYR A 211 4.72 2.45 -26.31
CA TYR A 211 3.76 2.21 -25.23
C TYR A 211 2.45 2.98 -25.43
N SER A 212 2.50 4.19 -26.00
CA SER A 212 1.29 4.96 -26.31
C SER A 212 0.45 4.28 -27.39
N GLN A 213 1.10 3.78 -28.44
CA GLN A 213 0.45 3.03 -29.51
C GLN A 213 -0.13 1.70 -29.01
N GLN A 214 0.65 0.94 -28.23
CA GLN A 214 0.20 -0.35 -27.69
C GLN A 214 -0.97 -0.23 -26.73
N TYR A 215 -1.03 0.87 -25.96
CA TYR A 215 -2.18 1.14 -25.12
C TYR A 215 -3.47 1.30 -25.94
N LEU A 216 -3.45 2.09 -27.01
CA LEU A 216 -4.63 2.28 -27.86
C LEU A 216 -5.08 0.98 -28.54
N LYS A 217 -4.12 0.16 -28.98
CA LYS A 217 -4.42 -1.18 -29.50
C LYS A 217 -5.08 -2.09 -28.47
N SER A 218 -4.56 -2.08 -27.24
CA SER A 218 -5.11 -2.87 -26.13
C SER A 218 -6.53 -2.43 -25.78
N GLU A 219 -6.83 -1.13 -25.81
CA GLU A 219 -8.18 -0.60 -25.61
C GLU A 219 -9.14 -1.11 -26.69
N VAL A 220 -8.71 -1.13 -27.96
CA VAL A 220 -9.50 -1.72 -29.07
C VAL A 220 -9.72 -3.22 -28.87
N ASP A 221 -8.71 -3.96 -28.40
CA ASP A 221 -8.87 -5.38 -28.07
C ASP A 221 -9.87 -5.62 -26.94
N LEU A 222 -9.80 -4.82 -25.88
CA LEU A 222 -10.73 -4.90 -24.76
C LEU A 222 -12.15 -4.51 -25.18
N GLN A 223 -12.30 -3.49 -26.03
CA GLN A 223 -13.58 -3.12 -26.59
C GLN A 223 -14.14 -4.21 -27.51
N GLY A 224 -13.32 -4.74 -28.43
CA GLY A 224 -13.70 -5.82 -29.33
C GLY A 224 -14.11 -7.08 -28.58
N LYS A 225 -13.46 -7.41 -27.45
CA LYS A 225 -13.89 -8.51 -26.57
C LYS A 225 -15.21 -8.25 -25.86
N ARG A 226 -15.42 -7.03 -25.34
CA ARG A 226 -16.68 -6.64 -24.66
C ARG A 226 -17.88 -6.67 -25.60
N GLU A 227 -17.69 -6.17 -26.83
CA GLU A 227 -18.73 -6.03 -27.83
C GLU A 227 -18.77 -7.20 -28.84
N GLN A 228 -17.92 -8.21 -28.67
CA GLN A 228 -17.81 -9.38 -29.54
C GLN A 228 -17.67 -9.03 -31.04
N TRP A 229 -16.78 -8.09 -31.36
CA TRP A 229 -16.51 -7.69 -32.75
C TRP A 229 -15.87 -8.82 -33.57
N SER A 230 -16.07 -8.78 -34.89
CA SER A 230 -15.32 -9.64 -35.81
C SER A 230 -13.83 -9.32 -35.78
N LEU A 231 -13.00 -10.34 -36.00
CA LEU A 231 -11.55 -10.21 -36.03
C LEU A 231 -11.10 -9.18 -37.07
N GLU A 232 -11.76 -9.17 -38.23
CA GLU A 232 -11.53 -8.21 -39.32
C GLU A 232 -11.73 -6.78 -38.83
N LYS A 233 -12.85 -6.47 -38.16
CA LYS A 233 -13.12 -5.15 -37.61
C LYS A 233 -12.05 -4.72 -36.60
N VAL A 234 -11.64 -5.61 -35.69
CA VAL A 234 -10.56 -5.30 -34.73
C VAL A 234 -9.25 -5.00 -35.48
N SER A 235 -8.95 -5.78 -36.52
CA SER A 235 -7.73 -5.61 -37.33
C SER A 235 -7.72 -4.28 -38.09
N THR A 236 -8.85 -3.83 -38.64
CA THR A 236 -8.96 -2.57 -39.37
C THR A 236 -8.76 -1.37 -38.46
N TYR A 237 -9.36 -1.37 -37.26
CA TYR A 237 -9.12 -0.34 -36.26
C TYR A 237 -7.66 -0.30 -35.79
N LYS A 238 -7.04 -1.46 -35.56
CA LYS A 238 -5.60 -1.53 -35.23
C LYS A 238 -4.73 -0.99 -36.35
N HIS A 239 -5.06 -1.30 -37.60
CA HIS A 239 -4.36 -0.76 -38.76
C HIS A 239 -4.51 0.77 -38.83
N LYS A 240 -5.71 1.29 -38.58
CA LYS A 240 -5.98 2.74 -38.51
C LYS A 240 -5.16 3.43 -37.41
N ILE A 241 -5.03 2.82 -36.24
CA ILE A 241 -4.14 3.32 -35.17
C ILE A 241 -2.69 3.29 -35.62
N ASN A 242 -2.24 2.22 -36.29
CA ASN A 242 -0.87 2.13 -36.77
C ASN A 242 -0.53 3.22 -37.80
N SER A 243 -1.41 3.44 -38.77
CA SER A 243 -1.19 4.43 -39.82
C SER A 243 -1.15 5.85 -39.23
N THR A 244 -2.10 6.16 -38.35
CA THR A 244 -2.17 7.46 -37.67
C THR A 244 -0.95 7.71 -36.77
N CYS A 245 -0.54 6.75 -35.93
CA CYS A 245 0.64 6.91 -35.08
C CYS A 245 1.92 7.09 -35.91
N LYS A 246 2.14 6.24 -36.93
CA LYS A 246 3.32 6.37 -37.82
C LYS A 246 3.37 7.73 -38.52
N TYR A 247 2.21 8.22 -38.97
CA TYR A 247 2.11 9.54 -39.59
C TYR A 247 2.47 10.66 -38.60
N LEU A 248 1.98 10.58 -37.36
CA LEU A 248 2.28 11.58 -36.33
C LEU A 248 3.76 11.54 -35.93
N ASP A 249 4.35 10.36 -35.77
CA ASP A 249 5.75 10.22 -35.37
C ASP A 249 6.73 10.83 -36.38
N ASN A 250 6.34 10.89 -37.67
CA ASN A 250 7.14 11.48 -38.73
C ASN A 250 6.93 12.99 -38.89
N ASN A 251 5.76 13.53 -38.52
CA ASN A 251 5.39 14.92 -38.81
C ASN A 251 5.37 15.82 -37.57
N VAL A 252 5.26 15.24 -36.38
CA VAL A 252 5.05 15.96 -35.13
C VAL A 252 6.09 15.56 -34.10
N SER A 253 6.59 16.53 -33.34
CA SER A 253 7.45 16.31 -32.19
C SER A 253 6.94 17.13 -31.00
N PHE A 254 7.44 16.78 -29.81
CA PHE A 254 7.33 17.64 -28.64
C PHE A 254 8.60 18.48 -28.48
N ASP A 255 8.39 19.75 -28.16
CA ASP A 255 9.41 20.64 -27.59
C ASP A 255 9.77 20.19 -26.16
N ASN A 256 10.89 20.64 -25.60
CA ASN A 256 11.29 20.35 -24.23
C ASN A 256 10.27 20.79 -23.14
N LYS A 257 9.35 21.71 -23.47
CA LYS A 257 8.22 22.13 -22.61
C LYS A 257 6.95 21.31 -22.86
N PHE A 258 7.03 20.27 -23.68
CA PHE A 258 5.91 19.42 -24.10
C PHE A 258 4.80 20.16 -24.86
N LYS A 259 5.18 21.20 -25.62
CA LYS A 259 4.33 21.81 -26.63
C LYS A 259 4.50 21.09 -27.96
N LEU A 260 3.43 21.05 -28.75
CA LEU A 260 3.45 20.42 -30.07
C LEU A 260 4.21 21.30 -31.06
N ILE A 261 5.12 20.70 -31.81
CA ILE A 261 5.90 21.35 -32.87
C ILE A 261 5.99 20.41 -34.08
N ASN A 262 6.43 20.95 -35.21
CA ASN A 262 6.79 20.14 -36.37
C ASN A 262 7.92 19.18 -36.01
N PHE A 263 7.95 18.01 -36.65
CA PHE A 263 9.02 17.05 -36.46
C PHE A 263 10.37 17.66 -36.89
N ILE A 264 11.39 17.40 -36.07
CA ILE A 264 12.77 17.79 -36.34
C ILE A 264 13.61 16.53 -36.11
N SER A 265 14.36 16.13 -37.13
CA SER A 265 15.25 14.97 -37.03
C SER A 265 16.37 15.21 -36.02
N LEU A 266 16.99 14.13 -35.53
CA LEU A 266 18.10 14.26 -34.57
C LEU A 266 19.28 15.02 -35.19
N GLU A 267 19.58 14.78 -36.47
CA GLU A 267 20.65 15.46 -37.20
C GLU A 267 20.38 16.96 -37.35
N GLU A 268 19.15 17.35 -37.68
CA GLU A 268 18.76 18.76 -37.75
C GLU A 268 18.83 19.44 -36.38
N LYS A 269 18.42 18.76 -35.30
CA LYS A 269 18.57 19.30 -33.94
C LYS A 269 20.03 19.56 -33.59
N GLU A 270 20.94 18.66 -33.99
CA GLU A 270 22.37 18.84 -33.79
C GLU A 270 22.95 19.98 -34.63
N LYS A 271 22.50 20.15 -35.89
CA LYS A 271 22.88 21.28 -36.75
C LYS A 271 22.45 22.61 -36.13
N LEU A 272 21.17 22.76 -35.78
CA LEU A 272 20.62 23.95 -35.13
C LEU A 272 21.34 24.27 -33.80
N LYS A 273 21.72 23.23 -33.05
CA LYS A 273 22.50 23.38 -31.82
C LYS A 273 23.90 23.92 -32.08
N LYS A 274 24.59 23.42 -33.11
CA LYS A 274 25.93 23.89 -33.52
C LYS A 274 25.87 25.33 -34.02
N GLU A 275 24.89 25.66 -34.86
CA GLU A 275 24.65 27.03 -35.35
C GLU A 275 24.38 28.00 -34.19
N LEU A 276 23.54 27.61 -33.23
CA LEU A 276 23.28 28.42 -32.05
C LEU A 276 24.54 28.65 -31.22
N HIS A 277 25.39 27.63 -31.07
CA HIS A 277 26.66 27.76 -30.34
C HIS A 277 27.65 28.67 -31.06
N HIS A 278 27.73 28.56 -32.39
CA HIS A 278 28.57 29.41 -33.24
C HIS A 278 28.12 30.88 -33.19
N ASN A 279 26.83 31.13 -33.33
CA ASN A 279 26.25 32.47 -33.23
C ASN A 279 26.52 33.09 -31.84
N LEU A 280 26.45 32.29 -30.76
CA LEU A 280 26.78 32.74 -29.40
C LEU A 280 28.26 33.04 -29.19
N THR A 281 29.16 32.51 -30.01
CA THR A 281 30.61 32.81 -29.95
C THR A 281 30.96 34.05 -30.77
N GLU A 282 30.34 34.25 -31.93
CA GLU A 282 30.62 35.39 -32.81
C GLU A 282 29.91 36.67 -32.35
N GLU A 283 28.60 36.60 -32.07
CA GLU A 283 27.77 37.74 -31.70
C GLU A 283 26.99 37.48 -30.39
N PRO A 284 27.66 37.42 -29.23
CA PRO A 284 27.07 36.97 -27.97
C PRO A 284 25.89 37.83 -27.50
N VAL A 285 25.97 39.16 -27.69
CA VAL A 285 24.94 40.11 -27.24
C VAL A 285 23.72 40.11 -28.16
N ALA A 286 23.93 40.15 -29.48
CA ALA A 286 22.83 40.19 -30.44
C ALA A 286 22.00 38.90 -30.39
N THR A 287 22.67 37.76 -30.29
CA THR A 287 22.02 36.44 -30.17
C THR A 287 21.29 36.28 -28.84
N ALA A 288 21.86 36.75 -27.73
CA ALA A 288 21.18 36.81 -26.44
C ALA A 288 19.87 37.61 -26.51
N LYS A 289 19.85 38.75 -27.20
CA LYS A 289 18.64 39.56 -27.43
C LYS A 289 17.64 38.83 -28.32
N LYS A 290 18.07 38.27 -29.46
CA LYS A 290 17.23 37.46 -30.37
C LYS A 290 16.52 36.30 -29.64
N ILE A 291 17.21 35.60 -28.75
CA ILE A 291 16.64 34.51 -27.95
C ILE A 291 15.62 35.05 -26.93
N LYS A 292 15.90 36.20 -26.32
CA LYS A 292 14.99 36.83 -25.36
C LYS A 292 13.71 37.36 -26.01
N ASP A 293 13.83 37.88 -27.24
CA ASP A 293 12.73 38.38 -28.05
C ASP A 293 11.96 37.23 -28.76
N SER A 294 12.28 35.98 -28.44
CA SER A 294 11.65 34.75 -28.96
C SER A 294 11.75 34.53 -30.48
N THR A 295 12.57 35.31 -31.18
CA THR A 295 12.85 35.13 -32.62
C THR A 295 13.51 33.79 -32.92
N ILE A 296 14.40 33.35 -32.03
CA ILE A 296 14.94 31.99 -32.01
C ILE A 296 14.30 31.29 -30.82
N ASN A 297 13.63 30.15 -31.05
CA ASN A 297 13.05 29.34 -29.99
C ASN A 297 13.94 28.11 -29.68
N PRO A 298 14.91 28.21 -28.74
CA PRO A 298 15.79 27.10 -28.43
C PRO A 298 15.09 25.85 -27.87
N SER A 299 13.85 25.97 -27.38
CA SER A 299 13.18 24.85 -26.72
C SER A 299 12.77 23.73 -27.69
N SER A 300 12.67 24.05 -28.99
CA SER A 300 12.31 23.08 -30.03
C SER A 300 13.41 22.04 -30.31
N PHE A 301 14.68 22.40 -30.15
CA PHE A 301 15.82 21.54 -30.44
C PHE A 301 16.78 21.28 -29.26
N LEU A 302 16.74 22.06 -28.18
CA LEU A 302 17.54 21.82 -26.97
C LEU A 302 16.78 21.04 -25.91
N SER A 303 17.49 20.22 -25.13
CA SER A 303 16.94 19.65 -23.91
C SER A 303 16.69 20.72 -22.84
N LEU A 304 15.78 20.44 -21.90
CA LEU A 304 15.47 21.39 -20.82
C LEU A 304 16.71 21.75 -19.98
N ARG A 305 17.62 20.78 -19.76
CA ARG A 305 18.88 20.99 -19.04
C ARG A 305 19.79 21.96 -19.79
N GLU A 306 19.90 21.79 -21.10
CA GLU A 306 20.73 22.64 -21.96
C GLU A 306 20.15 24.05 -22.09
N GLU A 307 18.84 24.19 -22.28
CA GLU A 307 18.17 25.49 -22.31
C GLU A 307 18.41 26.25 -21.00
N ASN A 308 18.32 25.57 -19.84
CA ASN A 308 18.60 26.19 -18.55
C ASN A 308 20.07 26.63 -18.41
N LYS A 309 21.03 25.85 -18.92
CA LYS A 309 22.45 26.24 -18.95
C LYS A 309 22.66 27.46 -19.84
N LEU A 310 22.02 27.48 -21.01
CA LEU A 310 22.06 28.58 -21.97
C LEU A 310 21.46 29.87 -21.38
N LYS A 311 20.31 29.79 -20.70
CA LYS A 311 19.70 30.95 -20.02
C LYS A 311 20.61 31.59 -18.99
N ARG A 312 21.33 30.79 -18.19
CA ARG A 312 22.32 31.30 -17.23
C ARG A 312 23.44 32.07 -17.94
N LYS A 313 23.95 31.52 -19.05
CA LYS A 313 24.99 32.17 -19.87
C LYS A 313 24.50 33.48 -20.49
N ILE A 314 23.29 33.49 -21.08
CA ILE A 314 22.66 34.67 -21.67
C ILE A 314 22.48 35.79 -20.63
N ASN A 315 21.97 35.44 -19.45
CA ASN A 315 21.78 36.42 -18.38
C ASN A 315 23.12 37.06 -17.95
N SER A 316 24.19 36.27 -17.87
CA SER A 316 25.54 36.79 -17.58
C SER A 316 26.03 37.76 -18.66
N ILE A 317 25.87 37.42 -19.94
CA ILE A 317 26.30 38.26 -21.08
C ILE A 317 25.56 39.60 -21.09
N LEU A 318 24.24 39.57 -20.90
CA LEU A 318 23.43 40.78 -20.87
C LEU A 318 23.75 41.65 -19.65
N GLN A 319 24.10 41.04 -18.51
CA GLN A 319 24.53 41.80 -17.33
C GLN A 319 25.88 42.48 -17.55
N SER A 320 26.85 41.80 -18.19
CA SER A 320 28.12 42.42 -18.53
C SER A 320 27.98 43.57 -19.53
N GLU A 321 27.09 43.45 -20.52
CA GLU A 321 26.80 44.55 -21.46
C GLU A 321 26.20 45.77 -20.75
N LYS A 322 25.27 45.54 -19.80
CA LYS A 322 24.70 46.61 -18.98
C LYS A 322 25.76 47.30 -18.12
N ASN A 323 26.61 46.53 -17.45
CA ASN A 323 27.67 47.07 -16.61
C ASN A 323 28.72 47.84 -17.43
N ALA A 324 28.94 47.48 -18.70
CA ALA A 324 29.85 48.20 -19.59
C ALA A 324 29.27 49.50 -20.17
N LYS A 325 27.95 49.73 -20.02
CA LYS A 325 27.24 50.94 -20.49
C LYS A 325 26.99 51.96 -19.36
N VAL A 326 27.27 51.60 -18.11
CA VAL A 326 27.19 52.46 -16.91
C VAL A 326 28.57 52.99 -16.60
#